data_AF-A0A356IYH2-F1
#
_entry.id   AF-A0A356IYH2-F1
#
_cell.length_a   1.000
_cell.length_b   1.000
_cell.length_c   1.000
_cell.angle_alpha   90.00
_cell.angle_beta   90.00
_cell.angle_gamma   90.00
#
_symmetry.space_group_name_H-M   'P 1'
#
loop_
_entity.id
_entity.type
_entity.pdbx_description
1 polymer ?
#
loop_
_entity_poly.entity_id
_entity_poly.type
_entity_poly.pdbx_seq_one_letter_code
_entity_poly.pdbx_strand_id
1 'polypeptide(L)'
;MTRRGRRKKVRYIQKMPKTAQFSPRGNPGRPDEVQLNIDHYEAIKLADHQGYSQSEGAQAMGISRPTFGRILREARKILADALTNSKIIRIRTGDTQVGVRPHNLPAKRQLLEPAPKPTQRLTEAGIRDDILKFQPSRAPNKS
;
A
#
# COMPACT_ATOMS: atom_id res chain seq x y z
N MET A 1 11.61 -15.68 -30.05
CA MET A 1 12.37 -15.94 -28.81
C MET A 1 11.39 -16.14 -27.65
N THR A 2 11.01 -17.39 -27.36
CA THR A 2 10.01 -17.69 -26.32
C THR A 2 10.70 -17.68 -24.96
N ARG A 3 10.36 -16.73 -24.08
CA ARG A 3 10.96 -16.63 -22.73
C ARG A 3 10.76 -17.95 -21.96
N ARG A 4 11.81 -18.75 -21.85
CA ARG A 4 11.91 -19.89 -20.93
C ARG A 4 11.95 -19.36 -19.50
N GLY A 5 10.79 -19.34 -18.87
CA GLY A 5 10.65 -19.08 -17.45
C GLY A 5 9.36 -19.73 -16.96
N ARG A 6 9.39 -20.29 -15.75
CA ARG A 6 8.19 -20.83 -15.09
C ARG A 6 7.08 -19.79 -15.17
N ARG A 7 5.94 -20.14 -15.78
CA ARG A 7 4.78 -19.24 -15.88
C ARG A 7 4.52 -18.64 -14.49
N LYS A 8 4.53 -17.31 -14.40
CA LYS A 8 4.18 -16.62 -13.15
C LYS A 8 2.75 -17.06 -12.81
N LYS A 9 2.53 -17.56 -11.59
CA LYS A 9 1.18 -17.88 -11.12
C LYS A 9 0.30 -16.63 -11.26
N VAL A 10 -0.93 -16.82 -11.73
CA VAL A 10 -1.95 -15.75 -11.77
C VAL A 10 -2.11 -15.19 -10.36
N ARG A 11 -2.10 -13.86 -10.25
CA ARG A 11 -2.32 -13.15 -8.98
C ARG A 11 -3.68 -12.49 -9.04
N TYR A 12 -4.43 -12.58 -7.96
CA TYR A 12 -5.74 -11.96 -7.91
C TYR A 12 -5.67 -10.55 -7.31
N ILE A 13 -6.46 -9.66 -7.87
CA ILE A 13 -6.74 -8.33 -7.32
C ILE A 13 -8.24 -8.21 -7.06
N GLN A 14 -8.63 -7.54 -5.98
CA GLN A 14 -10.06 -7.31 -5.71
C GLN A 14 -10.66 -6.28 -6.67
N LYS A 15 -9.90 -5.21 -6.97
CA LYS A 15 -10.38 -4.10 -7.79
C LYS A 15 -9.22 -3.32 -8.40
N MET A 16 -9.40 -2.89 -9.65
CA MET A 16 -8.43 -2.00 -10.29
C MET A 16 -8.38 -0.63 -9.61
N PRO A 17 -7.18 0.00 -9.56
CA PRO A 17 -7.03 1.36 -9.07
C PRO A 17 -7.84 2.32 -9.94
N LYS A 18 -8.51 3.30 -9.31
CA LYS A 18 -9.20 4.38 -10.04
C LYS A 18 -8.22 5.35 -10.70
N THR A 19 -7.03 5.47 -10.12
CA THR A 19 -6.00 6.43 -10.54
C THR A 19 -4.71 5.66 -10.81
N ALA A 20 -4.18 5.79 -12.02
CA ALA A 20 -2.95 5.09 -12.44
C ALA A 20 -1.67 5.87 -12.11
N GLN A 21 -1.77 7.13 -11.68
CA GLN A 21 -0.61 7.96 -11.39
C GLN A 21 -0.87 8.93 -10.23
N PHE A 22 0.09 9.04 -9.32
CA PHE A 22 0.14 10.07 -8.28
C PHE A 22 1.38 10.92 -8.48
N SER A 23 1.23 12.24 -8.43
CA SER A 23 2.32 13.19 -8.67
C SER A 23 2.38 14.21 -7.53
N PRO A 24 3.57 14.50 -6.98
CA PRO A 24 3.73 15.53 -5.96
C PRO A 24 3.43 16.91 -6.54
N ARG A 25 2.72 17.75 -5.79
CA ARG A 25 2.45 19.14 -6.18
C ARG A 25 3.57 20.05 -5.69
N GLY A 26 3.83 21.12 -6.45
CA GLY A 26 4.78 22.17 -6.05
C GLY A 26 6.25 21.86 -6.38
N ASN A 27 6.54 20.79 -7.11
CA ASN A 27 7.90 20.49 -7.58
C ASN A 27 8.05 20.97 -9.04
N PRO A 28 8.76 22.09 -9.31
CA PRO A 28 8.95 22.59 -10.66
C PRO A 28 9.79 21.62 -11.51
N GLY A 29 9.44 21.45 -12.78
CA GLY A 29 10.11 20.54 -13.71
C GLY A 29 9.39 19.19 -13.86
N ARG A 30 10.13 18.16 -14.29
CA ARG A 30 9.61 16.80 -14.49
C ARG A 30 10.22 15.90 -13.42
N PRO A 31 9.52 15.64 -12.29
CA PRO A 31 10.05 14.78 -11.25
C PRO A 31 10.30 13.37 -11.78
N ASP A 32 11.32 12.71 -11.22
CA ASP A 32 11.58 11.30 -11.45
C ASP A 32 10.33 10.46 -11.14
N GLU A 33 10.26 9.25 -11.71
CA GLU A 33 9.14 8.34 -11.50
C GLU A 33 9.59 7.00 -10.95
N VAL A 34 8.74 6.42 -10.10
CA VAL A 34 8.84 5.03 -9.68
C VAL A 34 7.66 4.24 -10.22
N GLN A 35 7.92 2.99 -10.56
CA GLN A 35 6.88 2.07 -11.01
C GLN A 35 6.36 1.24 -9.84
N LEU A 36 5.06 1.35 -9.56
CA LEU A 36 4.34 0.48 -8.65
C LEU A 36 3.55 -0.54 -9.46
N ASN A 37 3.94 -1.81 -9.41
CA ASN A 37 3.17 -2.84 -10.11
C ASN A 37 1.79 -3.04 -9.45
N ILE A 38 0.83 -3.56 -10.21
CA ILE A 38 -0.55 -3.74 -9.74
C ILE A 38 -0.65 -4.67 -8.51
N ASP A 39 0.24 -5.64 -8.39
CA ASP A 39 0.36 -6.54 -7.25
C ASP A 39 0.95 -5.83 -6.01
N HIS A 40 1.89 -4.91 -6.20
CA HIS A 40 2.37 -4.03 -5.13
C HIS A 40 1.23 -3.15 -4.60
N TYR A 41 0.45 -2.55 -5.51
CA TYR A 41 -0.73 -1.76 -5.13
C TYR A 41 -1.74 -2.60 -4.34
N GLU A 42 -2.06 -3.81 -4.80
CA GLU A 42 -3.01 -4.69 -4.11
C GLU A 42 -2.51 -5.09 -2.73
N ALA A 43 -1.21 -5.43 -2.59
CA ALA A 43 -0.63 -5.82 -1.32
C ALA A 43 -0.70 -4.69 -0.29
N ILE A 44 -0.37 -3.45 -0.68
CA ILE A 44 -0.50 -2.25 0.18
C ILE A 44 -1.97 -2.04 0.53
N LYS A 45 -2.88 -2.14 -0.45
CA LYS A 45 -4.32 -1.95 -0.21
C LYS A 45 -4.85 -2.96 0.82
N LEU A 46 -4.48 -4.23 0.72
CA LEU A 46 -4.93 -5.26 1.65
C LEU A 46 -4.31 -5.07 3.04
N ALA A 47 -2.98 -5.00 3.12
CA ALA A 47 -2.28 -4.98 4.40
C ALA A 47 -2.35 -3.62 5.10
N ASP A 48 -1.94 -2.56 4.41
CA ASP A 48 -1.71 -1.24 5.01
C ASP A 48 -2.97 -0.38 5.02
N HIS A 49 -3.83 -0.52 4.01
CA HIS A 49 -5.09 0.23 3.97
C HIS A 49 -6.25 -0.55 4.62
N GLN A 50 -6.44 -1.84 4.34
CA GLN A 50 -7.60 -2.58 4.86
C GLN A 50 -7.32 -3.35 6.16
N GLY A 51 -6.08 -3.41 6.63
CA GLY A 51 -5.71 -4.05 7.90
C GLY A 51 -5.63 -5.58 7.85
N TYR A 52 -5.41 -6.16 6.67
CA TYR A 52 -5.29 -7.62 6.53
C TYR A 52 -3.93 -8.08 7.08
N SER A 53 -3.92 -9.22 7.76
CA SER A 53 -2.68 -9.92 8.07
C SER A 53 -2.01 -10.42 6.78
N GLN A 54 -0.71 -10.75 6.84
CA GLN A 54 0.00 -11.27 5.67
C GLN A 54 -0.59 -12.59 5.14
N SER A 55 -1.11 -13.44 6.03
CA SER A 55 -1.78 -14.70 5.64
C SER A 55 -3.07 -14.42 4.88
N GLU A 56 -3.90 -13.51 5.38
CA GLU A 56 -5.16 -13.13 4.73
C GLU A 56 -4.92 -12.43 3.39
N GLY A 57 -3.93 -11.53 3.34
CA GLY A 57 -3.53 -10.88 2.09
C GLY A 57 -3.04 -11.87 1.04
N ALA A 58 -2.24 -12.87 1.46
CA ALA A 58 -1.77 -13.93 0.56
C ALA A 58 -2.93 -14.79 0.04
N GLN A 59 -3.85 -15.15 0.92
CA GLN A 59 -5.07 -15.88 0.56
C GLN A 59 -5.92 -15.08 -0.42
N ALA A 60 -6.09 -13.76 -0.20
CA ALA A 60 -6.85 -12.87 -1.08
C ALA A 60 -6.20 -12.73 -2.47
N MET A 61 -4.86 -12.70 -2.55
CA MET A 61 -4.12 -12.63 -3.82
C MET A 61 -3.92 -13.99 -4.50
N GLY A 62 -4.25 -15.10 -3.83
CA GLY A 62 -4.03 -16.47 -4.36
C GLY A 62 -2.55 -16.87 -4.46
N ILE A 63 -1.73 -16.36 -3.55
CA ILE A 63 -0.27 -16.60 -3.51
C ILE A 63 0.15 -17.14 -2.15
N SER A 64 1.40 -17.62 -2.04
CA SER A 64 1.92 -18.06 -0.74
C SER A 64 2.22 -16.87 0.17
N ARG A 65 2.10 -17.06 1.50
CA ARG A 65 2.43 -16.05 2.51
C ARG A 65 3.83 -15.43 2.32
N PRO A 66 4.92 -16.19 2.07
CA PRO A 66 6.24 -15.59 1.79
C PRO A 66 6.27 -14.73 0.52
N THR A 67 5.52 -15.11 -0.52
CA THR A 67 5.42 -14.33 -1.76
C THR A 67 4.72 -13.00 -1.49
N PHE A 68 3.62 -13.03 -0.74
CA PHE A 68 2.91 -11.81 -0.33
C PHE A 68 3.81 -10.89 0.49
N GLY A 69 4.52 -11.44 1.50
CA GLY A 69 5.46 -10.67 2.31
C GLY A 69 6.57 -10.00 1.48
N ARG A 70 7.11 -10.71 0.47
CA ARG A 70 8.08 -10.12 -0.47
C ARG A 70 7.46 -8.97 -1.27
N ILE A 71 6.29 -9.18 -1.89
CA ILE A 71 5.60 -8.16 -2.68
C ILE A 71 5.33 -6.91 -1.82
N LEU A 72 4.80 -7.09 -0.61
CA LEU A 72 4.49 -6.00 0.31
C LEU A 72 5.74 -5.21 0.71
N ARG A 73 6.85 -5.89 1.00
CA ARG A 73 8.12 -5.23 1.35
C ARG A 73 8.66 -4.39 0.19
N GLU A 74 8.70 -4.95 -1.02
CA GLU A 74 9.16 -4.20 -2.20
C GLU A 74 8.24 -3.01 -2.50
N ALA A 75 6.92 -3.19 -2.35
CA ALA A 75 5.92 -2.14 -2.51
C ALA A 75 6.16 -0.96 -1.54
N ARG A 76 6.40 -1.26 -0.26
CA ARG A 76 6.71 -0.24 0.76
C ARG A 76 8.03 0.48 0.47
N LYS A 77 9.05 -0.22 -0.03
CA LYS A 77 10.32 0.40 -0.43
C LYS A 77 10.13 1.39 -1.59
N ILE A 78 9.34 1.01 -2.60
CA ILE A 78 9.01 1.88 -3.75
C ILE A 78 8.25 3.13 -3.28
N LEU A 79 7.26 2.97 -2.40
CA LEU A 79 6.54 4.10 -1.83
C LEU A 79 7.44 5.00 -0.99
N ALA A 80 8.30 4.43 -0.15
CA ALA A 80 9.25 5.19 0.67
C ALA A 80 10.19 6.03 -0.20
N ASP A 81 10.74 5.45 -1.28
CA ASP A 81 11.55 6.19 -2.26
C ASP A 81 10.76 7.34 -2.89
N ALA A 82 9.53 7.08 -3.34
CA ALA A 82 8.71 8.11 -3.97
C ALA A 82 8.38 9.27 -3.05
N LEU A 83 7.98 8.97 -1.81
CA LEU A 83 7.59 9.96 -0.82
C LEU A 83 8.79 10.78 -0.34
N THR A 84 9.94 10.15 -0.13
CA THR A 84 11.15 10.83 0.36
C THR A 84 11.78 11.70 -0.71
N ASN A 85 11.79 11.24 -1.97
CA ASN A 85 12.48 11.91 -3.07
C ASN A 85 11.54 12.70 -3.99
N SER A 86 10.29 12.92 -3.57
CA SER A 86 9.27 13.65 -4.35
C SER A 86 9.13 13.15 -5.79
N LYS A 87 9.03 11.82 -5.95
CA LYS A 87 8.88 11.16 -7.26
C LYS A 87 7.42 10.91 -7.59
N ILE A 88 7.12 10.83 -8.88
CA ILE A 88 5.83 10.39 -9.41
C ILE A 88 5.68 8.89 -9.17
N ILE A 89 4.54 8.45 -8.64
CA ILE A 89 4.19 7.03 -8.51
C ILE A 89 3.32 6.66 -9.70
N ARG A 90 3.78 5.73 -10.55
CA ARG A 90 2.99 5.23 -11.67
C ARG A 90 2.61 3.77 -11.47
N ILE A 91 1.31 3.49 -11.44
CA ILE A 91 0.76 2.16 -11.27
C ILE A 91 0.68 1.47 -12.64
N ARG A 92 1.30 0.29 -12.77
CA ARG A 92 1.28 -0.50 -14.01
C ARG A 92 0.88 -1.95 -13.78
N THR A 93 0.13 -2.53 -14.71
CA THR A 93 -0.24 -3.95 -14.69
C THR A 93 0.97 -4.87 -14.99
N GLY A 94 1.91 -4.41 -15.80
CA GLY A 94 3.13 -5.16 -16.18
C GLY A 94 2.82 -6.51 -16.82
N ASP A 95 3.78 -7.44 -16.76
CA ASP A 95 3.65 -8.82 -17.29
C ASP A 95 2.88 -9.78 -16.35
N THR A 96 2.24 -9.24 -15.31
CA THR A 96 1.62 -10.07 -14.29
C THR A 96 0.21 -10.42 -14.74
N GLN A 97 -0.08 -11.72 -14.90
CA GLN A 97 -1.43 -12.15 -15.19
C GLN A 97 -2.30 -11.88 -13.96
N VAL A 98 -3.20 -10.91 -14.08
CA VAL A 98 -4.12 -10.49 -13.01
C VAL A 98 -5.51 -11.02 -13.28
N GLY A 99 -6.09 -11.66 -12.28
CA GLY A 99 -7.52 -11.99 -12.23
C GLY A 99 -8.24 -11.04 -11.30
N VAL A 100 -9.47 -10.64 -11.64
CA VAL A 100 -10.38 -10.01 -10.67
C VAL A 100 -11.12 -11.13 -9.95
N ARG A 101 -11.13 -11.12 -8.61
CA ARG A 101 -11.96 -12.08 -7.88
C ARG A 101 -13.44 -11.71 -7.98
N PRO A 102 -14.34 -12.66 -8.21
CA PRO A 102 -15.78 -12.39 -8.26
C PRO A 102 -16.34 -11.98 -6.88
N HIS A 103 -15.71 -12.42 -5.79
CA HIS A 103 -16.05 -12.03 -4.43
C HIS A 103 -14.87 -11.33 -3.77
N ASN A 104 -15.08 -10.09 -3.31
CA ASN A 104 -14.12 -9.40 -2.46
C ASN A 104 -14.19 -10.00 -1.06
N LEU A 105 -13.04 -10.26 -0.43
CA LEU A 105 -13.07 -10.44 1.03
C LEU A 105 -13.59 -9.12 1.64
N PRO A 106 -14.52 -9.19 2.61
CA PRO A 106 -15.02 -7.99 3.26
C PRO A 106 -13.84 -7.23 3.89
N ALA A 107 -13.82 -5.90 3.75
CA ALA A 107 -12.76 -5.11 4.36
C ALA A 107 -12.83 -5.29 5.89
N LYS A 108 -11.72 -5.63 6.55
CA LYS A 108 -11.69 -5.73 8.02
C LYS A 108 -12.10 -4.42 8.70
N ARG A 109 -11.84 -3.29 8.05
CA ARG A 109 -12.31 -1.96 8.50
C ARG A 109 -13.83 -1.85 8.68
N GLN A 110 -14.63 -2.69 8.05
CA GLN A 110 -16.08 -2.65 8.21
C GLN A 110 -16.56 -3.21 9.56
N LEU A 111 -15.64 -3.73 10.39
CA LEU A 111 -15.88 -4.16 11.78
C LEU A 111 -15.37 -3.18 12.84
N LEU A 112 -14.66 -2.11 12.44
CA LEU A 112 -14.35 -0.98 13.31
C LEU A 112 -15.21 0.18 12.84
N GLU A 113 -16.05 0.71 13.74
CA GLU A 113 -16.87 1.91 13.56
C GLU A 113 -16.18 3.00 12.73
N PRO A 114 -16.94 3.79 11.93
CA PRO A 114 -16.37 4.82 11.07
C PRO A 114 -15.49 5.75 11.89
N ALA A 115 -14.26 5.97 11.41
CA ALA A 115 -13.33 6.91 12.03
C ALA A 115 -14.05 8.25 12.28
N PRO A 116 -13.92 8.84 13.49
CA PRO A 116 -14.52 10.14 13.76
C PRO A 116 -14.07 11.12 12.67
N LYS A 117 -15.03 11.83 12.08
CA LYS A 117 -14.74 12.86 11.08
C LYS A 117 -13.67 13.79 11.68
N PRO A 118 -12.59 14.13 10.96
CA PRO A 118 -11.61 15.08 11.48
C PRO A 118 -12.31 16.42 11.66
N THR A 119 -12.66 16.75 12.90
CA THR A 119 -13.45 17.94 13.27
C THR A 119 -12.64 19.23 13.17
N GLN A 120 -11.34 19.17 12.89
CA GLN A 120 -10.51 20.37 12.86
C GLN A 120 -9.60 20.36 11.62
N ARG A 121 -9.56 21.51 10.91
CA ARG A 121 -8.57 21.74 9.86
C ARG A 121 -7.18 21.54 10.46
N LEU A 122 -6.42 20.60 9.91
CA LEU A 122 -5.02 20.40 10.25
C LEU A 122 -4.24 21.64 9.78
N THR A 123 -4.04 22.61 10.67
CA THR A 123 -3.12 23.73 10.42
C THR A 123 -1.70 23.26 10.71
N GLU A 124 -0.72 23.80 9.99
CA GLU A 124 0.70 23.44 10.16
C GLU A 124 1.18 23.63 11.62
N ALA A 125 0.65 24.66 12.30
CA ALA A 125 0.91 24.90 13.72
C ALA A 125 0.33 23.78 14.62
N GLY A 126 -0.89 23.30 14.35
CA GLY A 126 -1.51 22.23 15.12
C GLY A 126 -0.78 20.89 15.00
N ILE A 127 -0.30 20.57 13.79
CA ILE A 127 0.50 19.36 13.57
C ILE A 127 1.84 19.44 14.34
N ARG A 128 2.51 20.59 14.34
CA ARG A 128 3.77 20.79 15.09
C ARG A 128 3.57 20.60 16.59
N ASP A 129 2.50 21.18 17.15
CA ASP A 129 2.21 21.06 18.58
C ASP A 129 1.90 19.62 18.99
N ASP A 130 1.16 18.88 18.17
CA ASP A 130 0.82 17.48 18.46
C ASP A 130 2.05 16.56 18.41
N ILE A 131 2.99 16.82 17.50
CA ILE A 131 4.27 16.08 17.43
C ILE A 131 5.11 16.36 18.68
N LEU A 132 5.19 17.61 19.14
CA LEU A 132 5.97 17.99 20.32
C LEU A 132 5.36 17.44 21.62
N LYS A 133 4.04 17.28 21.68
CA LYS A 133 3.33 16.73 22.84
C LYS A 133 3.33 15.20 22.91
N PHE A 134 3.76 14.51 21.85
CA PHE A 134 3.80 13.06 21.82
C PHE A 134 4.90 12.51 22.74
N GLN A 135 4.53 12.10 23.94
CA GLN A 135 5.37 11.33 24.85
C GLN A 135 5.07 9.83 24.63
N PRO A 136 6.02 9.01 24.11
CA PRO A 136 5.78 7.58 23.99
C PRO A 136 5.58 6.99 25.38
N SER A 137 4.49 6.25 25.58
CA SER A 137 4.24 5.55 26.83
C SER A 137 5.39 4.57 27.08
N ARG A 138 6.12 4.78 28.19
CA ARG A 138 7.10 3.80 28.66
C ARG A 138 6.33 2.53 29.02
N ALA A 139 6.58 1.46 28.27
CA ALA A 139 6.08 0.14 28.64
C ALA A 139 6.60 -0.21 30.04
N PRO A 140 5.77 -0.78 30.94
CA PRO A 140 6.24 -1.18 32.26
C PRO A 140 7.27 -2.30 32.11
N ASN A 141 8.45 -2.09 32.71
CA ASN A 141 9.47 -3.12 32.86
C ASN A 141 8.87 -4.29 33.63
N LYS A 142 8.81 -5.47 33.00
CA LYS A 142 8.53 -6.73 33.71
C LYS A 142 9.80 -7.18 34.40
N SER A 143 9.81 -7.11 35.73
CA SER A 143 10.69 -7.87 36.64
C SER A 143 9.90 -9.01 37.25
#